data_AF-A0A4U9V0Q3-F1
#
_entry.id   AF-A0A4U9V0Q3-F1
#
_cell.length_a   1.000
_cell.length_b   1.000
_cell.length_c   1.000
_cell.angle_alpha   90.00
_cell.angle_beta   90.00
_cell.angle_gamma   90.00
#
_symmetry.space_group_name_H-M   'P 1'
#
loop_
_entity.id
_entity.type
_entity.pdbx_description
1 polymer ?
#
loop_
_entity_poly.entity_id
_entity_poly.type
_entity_poly.pdbx_seq_one_letter_code
_entity_poly.pdbx_strand_id
1 'polypeptide(L)' 'MANLIEQTSPSGRVTRLEYLKETGLVSAFYDAAGACWRYSYDDLERLTAMTDPLERVWWQEYDEQG' A
#
# COMPACT_ATOMS: atom_id res chain seq x y z
N MET A 1 8.53 -4.40 13.95
CA MET A 1 8.54 -2.95 13.64
C MET A 1 8.71 -2.82 12.14
N ALA A 2 7.69 -2.32 11.44
CA ALA A 2 7.68 -2.05 10.00
C ALA A 2 8.68 -0.95 9.65
N ASN A 3 9.18 -0.93 8.41
CA ASN A 3 10.05 0.16 7.94
C ASN A 3 9.16 1.28 7.39
N LEU A 4 9.27 2.47 7.97
CA LEU A 4 8.54 3.66 7.53
C LEU A 4 9.48 4.57 6.74
N ILE A 5 9.09 4.93 5.51
CA ILE A 5 9.83 5.90 4.70
C ILE A 5 8.92 7.07 4.41
N GLU A 6 9.41 8.27 4.72
CA GLU A 6 8.75 9.53 4.40
C GLU A 6 9.48 10.18 3.22
N GLN A 7 8.74 10.50 2.17
CA GLN A 7 9.26 11.12 0.97
C GLN A 7 8.58 12.47 0.75
N THR A 8 9.37 13.53 0.80
CA THR A 8 8.92 14.88 0.46
C THR A 8 9.23 15.14 -1.01
N SER A 9 8.20 15.32 -1.81
CA SER A 9 8.34 15.73 -3.21
C SER A 9 8.76 17.20 -3.31
N PRO A 10 9.43 17.62 -4.41
CA PRO A 10 9.89 19.00 -4.60
C PRO A 10 8.77 20.04 -4.62
N SER A 11 7.51 19.63 -4.80
CA SER A 11 6.34 20.51 -4.67
C SER A 11 5.87 20.71 -3.22
N GLY A 12 6.58 20.18 -2.22
CA GLY A 12 6.24 20.27 -0.80
C GLY A 12 5.20 19.26 -0.33
N ARG A 13 4.77 18.34 -1.20
CA ARG A 13 3.85 17.25 -0.83
C ARG A 13 4.64 16.14 -0.13
N VAL A 14 4.23 15.79 1.09
CA VAL A 14 4.81 14.70 1.87
C VAL A 14 3.99 13.44 1.66
N THR A 15 4.65 12.40 1.19
CA THR A 15 4.07 11.07 1.07
C THR A 15 4.79 10.12 2.01
N ARG A 16 4.10 9.09 2.47
CA ARG A 16 4.64 8.15 3.45
C ARG A 16 4.33 6.73 3.00
N LEU A 17 5.32 5.86 3.07
CA LEU A 17 5.23 4.46 2.68
C LEU A 17 5.60 3.60 3.88
N GLU A 18 4.73 2.67 4.23
CA GLU A 18 4.96 1.65 5.24
C GLU A 18 5.30 0.34 4.56
N TYR A 19 6.39 -0.28 4.99
CA TYR A 19 6.86 -1.55 4.45
C TYR A 19 6.81 -2.65 5.50
N LEU A 20 6.28 -3.81 5.12
CA LEU A 20 6.35 -5.05 5.88
C LEU A 20 7.81 -5.43 6.08
N LYS A 21 8.22 -5.67 7.32
CA LYS A 21 9.62 -6.00 7.62
C LYS A 21 10.01 -7.41 7.16
N GLU A 22 9.03 -8.31 7.10
CA GLU A 22 9.23 -9.72 6.74
C GLU A 22 9.52 -9.89 5.24
N THR A 23 8.77 -9.19 4.40
CA THR A 23 8.81 -9.32 2.93
C THR A 23 9.40 -8.10 2.22
N GLY A 24 9.42 -6.94 2.89
CA GLY A 24 9.81 -5.66 2.28
C GLY A 24 8.73 -5.03 1.39
N LEU A 25 7.50 -5.57 1.39
CA LEU A 25 6.39 -5.07 0.57
C LEU A 25 5.68 -3.88 1.22
N VAL A 26 5.06 -3.00 0.41
CA VAL A 26 4.35 -1.82 0.89
C VAL A 26 3.04 -2.23 1.57
N SER A 27 2.94 -2.14 2.89
CA SER A 27 1.69 -2.38 3.63
C SER A 27 0.70 -1.22 3.52
N ALA A 28 1.22 0.02 3.51
CA ALA A 28 0.38 1.21 3.40
C ALA A 28 1.09 2.35 2.69
N PHE A 29 0.32 3.16 1.98
CA PHE A 29 0.76 4.36 1.31
C PHE A 29 -0.13 5.52 1.75
N TYR A 30 0.49 6.62 2.17
CA TYR A 30 -0.21 7.85 2.53
C TYR A 30 0.24 8.93 1.55
N ASP A 31 -0.72 9.49 0.83
CA ASP A 31 -0.47 10.66 -0.01
C ASP A 31 -0.54 11.95 0.80
N ALA A 32 0.05 13.01 0.27
CA ALA A 32 0.03 14.33 0.86
C ALA A 32 -1.36 14.93 1.04
N ALA A 33 -2.37 14.44 0.30
CA ALA A 33 -3.76 14.81 0.50
C ALA A 33 -4.42 14.17 1.74
N GLY A 34 -3.71 13.30 2.48
CA GLY A 34 -4.24 12.53 3.60
C GLY A 34 -4.97 11.24 3.19
N ALA A 35 -4.94 10.91 1.90
CA ALA A 35 -5.43 9.63 1.42
C ALA A 35 -4.49 8.50 1.86
N CYS A 36 -5.04 7.47 2.49
CA CYS A 36 -4.34 6.25 2.89
C CYS A 36 -4.81 5.06 2.05
N TRP A 37 -3.90 4.44 1.33
CA TRP A 37 -4.09 3.14 0.71
C TRP A 37 -3.45 2.06 1.57
N ARG A 38 -4.12 0.94 1.73
CA ARG A 38 -3.61 -0.24 2.41
C ARG A 38 -3.55 -1.41 1.45
N TYR A 39 -2.48 -2.19 1.54
CA TYR A 39 -2.23 -3.32 0.68
C TYR A 39 -2.10 -4.57 1.54
N SER A 40 -2.78 -5.64 1.14
CA SER A 40 -2.73 -6.94 1.79
C SER A 40 -2.11 -7.94 0.84
N TYR A 41 -1.26 -8.80 1.39
CA TYR A 41 -0.51 -9.78 0.64
C TYR A 41 -0.79 -11.18 1.17
N ASP A 42 -0.74 -12.16 0.27
CA ASP A 42 -0.74 -13.58 0.58
C ASP A 42 0.64 -14.04 1.07
N ASP A 43 0.73 -15.28 1.58
CA ASP A 43 1.99 -15.91 2.00
C ASP A 43 3.05 -15.96 0.88
N LEU A 44 2.58 -16.03 -0.38
CA LEU A 44 3.42 -15.97 -1.58
C LEU A 44 3.77 -14.53 -2.01
N GLU A 45 3.63 -13.53 -1.14
CA GLU A 45 4.02 -12.13 -1.40
C GLU A 45 3.21 -11.47 -2.54
N ARG A 46 2.04 -12.03 -2.86
CA ARG A 46 1.14 -11.55 -3.91
C ARG A 46 0.08 -10.62 -3.33
N LEU A 47 -0.19 -9.50 -3.99
CA LEU A 47 -1.23 -8.56 -3.58
C LEU A 47 -2.62 -9.21 -3.72
N THR A 48 -3.34 -9.36 -2.62
CA THR A 48 -4.69 -9.97 -2.59
C THR A 48 -5.78 -8.91 -2.46
N ALA A 49 -5.50 -7.83 -1.75
CA ALA A 49 -6.45 -6.74 -1.56
C ALA A 49 -5.75 -5.39 -1.49
N MET A 50 -6.39 -4.38 -2.06
CA MET A 50 -6.02 -2.98 -1.93
C MET A 50 -7.22 -2.22 -1.38
N THR A 51 -7.07 -1.61 -0.21
CA THR A 51 -8.08 -0.75 0.40
C THR A 51 -7.75 0.70 0.10
N ASP A 52 -8.68 1.41 -0.53
CA ASP A 52 -8.63 2.85 -0.76
C ASP A 52 -8.90 3.65 0.52
N PRO A 53 -8.54 4.95 0.52
CA PRO A 53 -8.88 5.89 1.59
C PRO A 53 -10.39 6.03 1.85
N LEU A 54 -11.23 5.66 0.89
CA LEU A 54 -12.69 5.67 1.02
C LEU A 54 -13.25 4.35 1.56
N GLU A 55 -12.39 3.53 2.18
CA GLU A 55 -12.72 2.19 2.70
C GLU A 55 -13.25 1.22 1.62
N ARG A 56 -12.99 1.54 0.35
CA ARG A 56 -13.31 0.66 -0.78
C ARG A 56 -12.19 -0.34 -0.93
N VAL A 57 -12.54 -1.62 -0.88
CA VAL A 57 -11.56 -2.68 -1.06
C VAL A 57 -11.66 -3.24 -2.46
N TRP A 58 -10.53 -3.22 -3.17
CA TRP A 58 -10.34 -3.84 -4.46
C TRP A 58 -9.62 -5.16 -4.25
N TRP A 59 -10.31 -6.24 -4.54
CA TRP A 59 -9.74 -7.58 -4.58
C TRP A 59 -9.19 -7.78 -6.00
N GLN A 60 -7.90 -8.07 -6.11
CA GLN A 60 -7.38 -8.75 -7.28
C GLN A 60 -7.62 -10.23 -7.00
N GLU A 61 -8.88 -10.67 -7.15
CA GLU A 61 -9.08 -12.03 -7.60
C GLU A 61 -8.40 -12.05 -8.97
N TYR A 62 -7.21 -12.67 -9.04
CA TYR A 62 -6.73 -13.24 -10.28
C TYR A 62 -7.88 -14.13 -10.75
N ASP A 63 -8.80 -13.55 -11.51
CA ASP A 63 -9.71 -14.30 -12.35
C ASP A 63 -8.75 -15.08 -13.24
N GLU A 64 -8.61 -16.37 -12.98
CA GLU A 64 -7.91 -17.33 -13.83
C GLU A 64 -8.58 -17.44 -15.21
N GLN A 65 -9.25 -16.39 -15.70
CA GLN A 65 -9.74 -16.24 -17.06
C GLN A 65 -9.21 -14.94 -17.66
N GLY A 66 -8.09 -15.08 -18.37
CA GLY A 66 -7.53 -14.07 -19.27
C GLY A 66 -6.25 -14.53 -19.91
#